data_AF-C0QSA9-F1
#
_entry.id   AF-C0QSA9-F1
#
_cell.length_a   1.000
_cell.length_b   1.000
_cell.length_c   1.000
_cell.angle_alpha   90.00
_cell.angle_beta   90.00
_cell.angle_gamma   90.00
#
_symmetry.space_group_name_H-M   'P 1'
#
loop_
_entity.id
_entity.type
_entity.pdbx_description
1 polymer ?
#
loop_
_entity_poly.entity_id
_entity_poly.type
_entity_poly.pdbx_seq_one_letter_code
_entity_poly.pdbx_strand_id
1 'polypeptide(L)'
;MKNVIWSFMVKRKVFTAKDVVKDLEGTKYKHLGKAFIRNKVKDFIKQQLYKATITAVSEGIFALREYATDWEKYIEKKKCAVCNREYVPFEEKQMFCSNACKKEYYKLYHQSRRHRGKTGRKFQKWQKWEEQKLIEVFKSDNYRYSRQKAAQLSKELGRSEEAIKERLKIIRRRLKGVTL
;
A
#
# COMPACT_ATOMS: atom_id res chain seq x y z
N MET A 1 10.74 -0.26 -34.91
CA MET A 1 10.75 -0.23 -33.43
C MET A 1 12.13 -0.47 -32.84
N LYS A 2 12.86 -1.55 -33.22
CA LYS A 2 14.20 -1.88 -32.67
C LYS A 2 15.18 -0.69 -32.62
N ASN A 3 15.33 0.08 -33.71
CA ASN A 3 16.20 1.27 -33.73
C ASN A 3 15.80 2.33 -32.70
N VAL A 4 14.50 2.49 -32.44
CA VAL A 4 13.97 3.42 -31.44
C VAL A 4 14.24 2.91 -30.02
N ILE A 5 14.09 1.60 -29.79
CA ILE A 5 14.47 0.96 -28.52
C ILE A 5 15.96 1.19 -28.26
N TRP A 6 16.80 0.92 -29.27
CA TRP A 6 18.24 1.13 -29.19
C TRP A 6 18.61 2.58 -28.89
N SER A 7 18.00 3.56 -29.57
CA SER A 7 18.29 4.98 -29.31
C SER A 7 17.98 5.39 -27.87
N PHE A 8 16.92 4.84 -27.26
CA PHE A 8 16.62 5.09 -25.85
C PHE A 8 17.63 4.43 -24.91
N MET A 9 18.04 3.19 -25.19
CA MET A 9 19.08 2.50 -24.44
C MET A 9 20.40 3.28 -24.47
N VAL A 10 20.81 3.76 -25.64
CA VAL A 10 22.03 4.57 -25.81
C VAL A 10 21.93 5.90 -25.07
N LYS A 11 20.80 6.60 -25.20
CA LYS A 11 20.56 7.87 -24.50
C LYS A 11 20.65 7.72 -22.98
N ARG A 12 20.12 6.63 -22.43
CA ARG A 12 20.10 6.38 -20.98
C ARG A 12 21.43 5.91 -20.43
N LYS A 13 22.25 5.19 -21.23
CA LYS A 13 23.51 4.54 -20.83
C LYS A 13 23.31 3.38 -19.86
N VAL A 14 22.57 3.62 -18.77
CA VAL A 14 22.14 2.65 -17.76
C VAL A 14 20.62 2.72 -17.63
N PHE A 15 19.95 1.58 -17.67
CA PHE A 15 18.49 1.53 -17.77
C PHE A 15 17.91 0.22 -17.25
N THR A 16 16.65 0.28 -16.84
CA THR A 16 15.79 -0.91 -16.69
C THR A 16 14.93 -1.11 -17.93
N ALA A 17 14.39 -2.32 -18.12
CA ALA A 17 13.44 -2.57 -19.20
C ALA A 17 12.20 -1.64 -19.12
N LYS A 18 11.80 -1.27 -17.91
CA LYS A 18 10.66 -0.39 -17.69
C LYS A 18 10.94 1.05 -18.14
N ASP A 19 12.15 1.53 -17.91
CA ASP A 19 12.54 2.89 -18.33
C ASP A 19 12.42 3.04 -19.85
N VAL A 20 12.91 2.04 -20.59
CA VAL A 20 12.81 2.00 -22.05
C VAL A 20 11.36 1.87 -22.51
N VAL A 21 10.52 1.11 -21.80
CA VAL A 21 9.07 1.04 -22.08
C VAL A 21 8.41 2.42 -21.87
N LYS A 22 8.73 3.11 -20.78
CA LYS A 22 8.20 4.45 -20.48
C LYS A 22 8.56 5.45 -21.57
N ASP A 23 9.80 5.41 -22.07
CA ASP A 23 10.22 6.26 -23.18
C ASP A 23 9.44 5.96 -24.47
N LEU A 24 9.20 4.68 -24.76
CA LEU A 24 8.42 4.26 -25.94
C LEU A 24 6.95 4.68 -25.84
N GLU A 25 6.36 4.72 -24.64
CA GLU A 25 5.01 5.24 -24.41
C GLU A 25 4.90 6.73 -24.76
N GLY A 26 6.00 7.49 -24.71
CA GLY A 26 6.07 8.89 -25.16
C GLY A 26 6.16 9.07 -26.68
N THR A 27 6.20 7.98 -27.46
CA THR A 27 6.36 8.03 -28.92
C THR A 27 5.09 7.62 -29.67
N LYS A 28 5.19 7.53 -31.01
CA LYS A 28 4.12 6.98 -31.86
C LYS A 28 3.66 5.58 -31.45
N TYR A 29 4.45 4.80 -30.70
CA TYR A 29 4.09 3.43 -30.31
C TYR A 29 3.13 3.32 -29.11
N LYS A 30 2.68 4.43 -28.51
CA LYS A 30 1.82 4.45 -27.32
C LYS A 30 0.54 3.60 -27.42
N HIS A 31 0.03 3.39 -28.63
CA HIS A 31 -1.21 2.66 -28.90
C HIS A 31 -1.04 1.13 -28.97
N LEU A 32 0.19 0.61 -29.03
CA LEU A 32 0.45 -0.82 -29.28
C LEU A 32 0.24 -1.73 -28.05
N GLY A 33 -0.31 -1.21 -26.95
CA GLY A 33 -0.55 -1.97 -25.72
C GLY A 33 0.74 -2.20 -24.91
N LYS A 34 0.67 -1.95 -23.60
CA LYS A 34 1.85 -1.98 -22.72
C LYS A 34 2.54 -3.36 -22.67
N ALA A 35 1.75 -4.44 -22.72
CA ALA A 35 2.27 -5.80 -22.67
C ALA A 35 3.11 -6.13 -23.92
N PHE A 36 2.64 -5.72 -25.10
CA PHE A 36 3.35 -5.94 -26.36
C PHE A 36 4.68 -5.16 -26.38
N ILE A 37 4.65 -3.87 -26.03
CA ILE A 37 5.87 -3.03 -25.97
C ILE A 37 6.88 -3.64 -25.00
N ARG A 38 6.43 -4.05 -23.81
CA ARG A 38 7.28 -4.68 -22.80
C ARG A 38 7.96 -5.95 -23.33
N ASN A 39 7.22 -6.82 -24.01
CA ASN A 39 7.79 -8.03 -24.59
C ASN A 39 8.82 -7.71 -25.66
N LYS A 40 8.53 -6.77 -26.57
CA LYS A 40 9.49 -6.33 -27.60
C LYS A 40 10.77 -5.73 -27.00
N VAL A 41 10.66 -4.95 -25.93
CA VAL A 41 11.82 -4.41 -25.21
C VAL A 41 12.63 -5.53 -24.56
N LYS A 42 11.99 -6.46 -23.85
CA LYS A 42 12.68 -7.60 -23.22
C LYS A 42 13.40 -8.48 -24.25
N ASP A 43 12.75 -8.79 -25.36
CA ASP A 43 13.34 -9.58 -26.45
C ASP A 43 14.55 -8.86 -27.06
N PHE A 44 14.45 -7.54 -27.23
CA PHE A 44 15.56 -6.76 -27.75
C PHE A 44 16.73 -6.67 -26.77
N ILE A 45 16.47 -6.48 -25.47
CA ILE A 45 17.51 -6.52 -24.41
C ILE A 45 18.22 -7.88 -24.42
N LYS A 46 17.49 -9.00 -24.51
CA LYS A 46 18.09 -10.34 -24.62
C LYS A 46 19.03 -10.46 -25.83
N GLN A 47 18.62 -9.93 -26.98
CA GLN A 47 19.46 -9.91 -28.19
C GLN A 47 20.75 -9.08 -27.98
N GLN A 48 20.66 -7.96 -27.28
CA GLN A 48 21.83 -7.10 -27.02
C GLN A 48 22.77 -7.70 -25.97
N LEU A 49 22.23 -8.38 -24.96
CA LEU A 49 23.03 -9.16 -24.00
C LEU A 49 23.83 -10.26 -24.71
N TYR A 50 23.17 -11.02 -25.61
CA TYR A 50 23.83 -12.06 -26.39
C TYR A 50 24.97 -11.51 -27.28
N LYS A 51 24.78 -10.30 -27.82
CA LYS A 51 25.80 -9.59 -28.62
C LYS A 51 26.87 -8.90 -27.80
N ALA A 52 26.80 -8.97 -26.46
CA ALA A 52 27.70 -8.28 -25.54
C ALA A 52 27.79 -6.75 -25.76
N THR A 53 26.74 -6.13 -26.30
CA THR A 53 26.65 -4.66 -26.45
C THR A 53 26.18 -3.98 -25.17
N ILE A 54 25.48 -4.72 -24.32
CA ILE A 54 25.08 -4.33 -22.97
C ILE A 54 25.42 -5.44 -21.98
N THR A 55 25.48 -5.09 -20.70
CA THR A 55 25.76 -6.00 -19.59
C THR A 55 24.72 -5.84 -18.49
N ALA A 56 24.37 -6.92 -17.81
CA ALA A 56 23.58 -6.87 -16.58
C ALA A 56 24.50 -6.49 -15.41
N VAL A 57 24.25 -5.35 -14.77
CA VAL A 57 25.09 -4.82 -13.68
C VAL A 57 24.48 -5.06 -12.30
N SER A 58 23.16 -5.27 -12.25
CA SER A 58 22.41 -5.64 -11.06
C SER A 58 21.07 -6.27 -11.48
N GLU A 59 20.27 -6.74 -10.53
CA GLU A 59 19.00 -7.40 -10.81
C GLU A 59 18.03 -6.46 -11.56
N GLY A 60 17.78 -6.78 -12.83
CA GLY A 60 16.89 -5.99 -13.70
C GLY A 60 17.47 -4.66 -14.20
N ILE A 61 18.75 -4.40 -13.95
CA ILE A 61 19.46 -3.18 -14.37
C ILE A 61 20.51 -3.55 -15.42
N PHE A 62 20.49 -2.84 -16.53
CA PHE A 62 21.37 -3.04 -17.67
C PHE A 62 22.16 -1.78 -17.95
N ALA A 63 23.40 -1.93 -18.40
CA ALA A 63 24.27 -0.83 -18.82
C ALA A 63 24.87 -1.13 -20.18
N LEU A 64 25.12 -0.08 -20.97
CA LEU A 64 26.10 -0.16 -22.06
C LEU A 64 27.45 -0.58 -21.48
N ARG A 65 28.21 -1.37 -22.24
CA ARG A 65 29.48 -1.97 -21.77
C ARG A 65 30.46 -0.95 -21.18
N GLU A 66 30.56 0.22 -21.78
CA GLU A 66 31.43 1.33 -21.36
C GLU A 66 31.05 1.93 -19.99
N TYR A 67 29.78 1.80 -19.59
CA TYR A 67 29.22 2.40 -18.38
C TYR A 67 28.94 1.35 -17.29
N ALA A 68 29.38 0.10 -17.50
CA ALA A 68 29.09 -0.99 -16.60
C ALA A 68 29.84 -0.89 -15.26
N THR A 69 31.03 -0.30 -15.25
CA THR A 69 31.88 -0.19 -14.05
C THR A 69 31.37 0.84 -13.05
N ASP A 70 30.77 1.94 -13.50
CA ASP A 70 30.27 3.01 -12.65
C ASP A 70 28.78 3.31 -12.89
N TRP A 71 28.03 2.26 -13.24
CA TRP A 71 26.62 2.31 -13.62
C TRP A 71 25.72 3.08 -12.64
N GLU A 72 26.05 3.02 -11.36
CA GLU A 72 25.30 3.65 -10.28
C GLU A 72 25.21 5.18 -10.42
N LYS A 73 26.14 5.82 -11.12
CA LYS A 73 26.15 7.28 -11.35
C LYS A 73 25.10 7.73 -12.36
N TYR A 74 24.63 6.82 -13.20
CA TYR A 74 23.79 7.14 -14.36
C TYR A 74 22.32 6.75 -14.16
N ILE A 75 21.97 6.15 -13.03
CA ILE A 75 20.62 5.68 -12.74
C ILE A 75 19.99 6.45 -11.60
N GLU A 76 18.69 6.72 -11.71
CA GLU A 76 17.94 7.41 -10.68
C GLU A 76 17.78 6.52 -9.44
N LYS A 77 18.35 6.97 -8.32
CA LYS A 77 18.18 6.36 -7.01
C LYS A 77 17.15 7.14 -6.19
N LYS A 78 16.38 6.43 -5.37
CA LYS A 78 15.47 7.01 -4.36
C LYS A 78 15.89 6.59 -2.97
N LYS A 79 15.54 7.39 -1.96
CA LYS A 79 15.71 7.02 -0.56
C LYS A 79 14.51 6.23 -0.06
N CYS A 80 14.76 5.14 0.67
CA CYS A 80 13.69 4.37 1.30
C CYS A 80 13.05 5.16 2.43
N ALA A 81 11.71 5.21 2.46
CA ALA A 81 10.94 5.92 3.48
C ALA A 81 11.04 5.34 4.91
N VAL A 82 11.77 4.23 5.11
CA VAL A 82 11.92 3.55 6.41
C VAL A 82 13.37 3.56 6.87
N CYS A 83 14.27 3.01 6.05
CA CYS A 83 15.69 2.86 6.42
C CYS A 83 16.61 3.91 5.81
N ASN A 84 16.08 4.88 5.04
CA ASN A 84 16.83 5.93 4.34
C ASN A 84 17.91 5.48 3.36
N ARG A 85 18.09 4.17 3.15
CA ARG A 85 19.03 3.63 2.16
C ARG A 85 18.60 4.02 0.75
N GLU A 86 19.58 4.32 -0.09
CA GLU A 86 19.38 4.53 -1.51
C GLU A 86 19.11 3.21 -2.22
N TYR A 87 18.18 3.22 -3.17
CA TYR A 87 17.86 2.06 -4.00
C TYR A 87 17.32 2.51 -5.35
N VAL A 88 17.42 1.64 -6.35
CA VAL A 88 16.81 1.86 -7.67
C VAL A 88 15.37 1.34 -7.64
N PRO A 89 14.36 2.19 -7.85
CA PRO A 89 12.97 1.77 -7.76
C PRO A 89 12.52 0.98 -9.00
N PHE A 90 11.96 -0.22 -8.79
CA PHE A 90 11.30 -0.98 -9.85
C PHE A 90 9.98 -0.33 -10.28
N GLU A 91 9.26 0.31 -9.36
CA GLU A 91 8.00 1.02 -9.62
C GLU A 91 8.14 2.53 -9.39
N GLU A 92 7.43 3.37 -10.16
CA GLU A 92 7.59 4.83 -10.06
C GLU A 92 7.19 5.35 -8.68
N LYS A 93 6.15 4.74 -8.11
CA LYS A 93 5.60 5.04 -6.77
C LYS A 93 6.20 4.14 -5.68
N GLN A 94 7.29 3.41 -5.97
CA GLN A 94 7.94 2.60 -4.95
C GLN A 94 8.52 3.52 -3.88
N MET A 95 8.17 3.25 -2.62
CA MET A 95 8.64 4.01 -1.45
C MET A 95 9.65 3.22 -0.61
N PHE A 96 9.76 1.92 -0.84
CA PHE A 96 10.51 1.00 0.02
C PHE A 96 11.55 0.24 -0.80
N CYS A 97 12.77 0.15 -0.29
CA CYS A 97 13.84 -0.61 -0.93
C CYS A 97 13.62 -2.13 -0.85
N SER A 98 12.81 -2.59 0.10
CA SER A 98 12.57 -4.01 0.33
C SER A 98 11.17 -4.29 0.87
N ASN A 99 10.73 -5.55 0.72
CA ASN A 99 9.51 -6.06 1.35
C ASN A 99 9.57 -5.99 2.88
N ALA A 100 10.76 -6.08 3.47
CA ALA A 100 10.94 -5.92 4.91
C ALA A 100 10.59 -4.50 5.36
N CYS A 101 11.15 -3.47 4.71
CA CYS A 101 10.83 -2.08 4.99
C CYS A 101 9.34 -1.78 4.76
N LYS A 102 8.73 -2.34 3.70
CA LYS A 102 7.29 -2.23 3.48
C LYS A 102 6.49 -2.78 4.66
N LYS A 103 6.81 -3.98 5.15
CA LYS A 103 6.14 -4.59 6.32
C LYS A 103 6.31 -3.74 7.58
N GLU A 104 7.52 -3.24 7.82
CA GLU A 104 7.82 -2.39 8.97
C GLU A 104 7.04 -1.07 8.96
N TYR A 105 6.97 -0.41 7.80
CA TYR A 105 6.14 0.78 7.63
C TYR A 105 4.67 0.51 7.98
N TYR A 106 4.09 -0.58 7.44
CA TYR A 106 2.72 -0.93 7.74
C TYR A 106 2.51 -1.30 9.22
N LYS A 107 3.50 -1.94 9.87
CA LYS A 107 3.44 -2.21 11.31
C LYS A 107 3.30 -0.90 12.10
N LEU A 108 4.13 0.10 11.83
CA LEU A 108 4.09 1.42 12.48
C LEU A 108 2.80 2.20 12.12
N TYR A 109 2.37 2.12 10.86
CA TYR A 109 1.12 2.72 10.39
C TYR A 109 -0.11 2.12 11.10
N HIS A 110 -0.14 0.80 11.25
CA HIS A 110 -1.21 0.12 11.98
C HIS A 110 -1.14 0.35 13.49
N GLN A 111 0.06 0.48 14.08
CA GLN A 111 0.20 0.88 15.48
C GLN A 111 -0.37 2.30 15.71
N SER A 112 0.05 3.28 14.93
CA SER A 112 -0.46 4.65 15.04
C SER A 112 -1.97 4.75 14.78
N ARG A 113 -2.53 3.97 13.84
CA ARG A 113 -3.99 3.88 13.63
C ARG A 113 -4.73 3.12 14.73
N ARG A 114 -4.16 2.05 15.30
CA ARG A 114 -4.72 1.34 16.46
C ARG A 114 -4.83 2.27 17.67
N HIS A 115 -3.90 3.20 17.83
CA HIS A 115 -3.96 4.20 18.90
C HIS A 115 -4.93 5.35 18.60
N ARG A 116 -4.99 5.87 17.36
CA ARG A 116 -5.99 6.89 16.97
C ARG A 116 -7.44 6.38 17.03
N GLY A 117 -7.65 5.07 16.88
CA GLY A 117 -8.95 4.46 17.10
C GLY A 117 -9.36 4.43 18.57
N LYS A 118 -8.41 4.23 19.48
CA LYS A 118 -8.61 3.97 20.93
C LYS A 118 -8.79 5.23 21.79
N THR A 119 -8.53 6.41 21.26
CA THR A 119 -8.80 7.70 21.92
C THR A 119 -10.18 8.27 21.57
N GLY A 120 -10.93 7.66 20.66
CA GLY A 120 -12.31 8.09 20.37
C GLY A 120 -13.28 7.67 21.50
N ARG A 121 -14.33 8.49 21.75
CA ARG A 121 -15.42 8.25 22.73
C ARG A 121 -16.04 6.83 22.70
N LYS A 122 -15.84 6.09 21.61
CA LYS A 122 -16.24 4.68 21.44
C LYS A 122 -15.48 3.67 22.32
N PHE A 123 -14.29 4.01 22.81
CA PHE A 123 -13.49 3.15 23.71
C PHE A 123 -13.38 3.69 25.14
N GLN A 124 -14.05 4.80 25.47
CA GLN A 124 -14.24 5.19 26.86
C GLN A 124 -14.94 4.04 27.58
N LYS A 125 -14.38 3.62 28.72
CA LYS A 125 -14.94 2.56 29.56
C LYS A 125 -16.39 2.91 29.88
N TRP A 126 -17.29 1.94 29.71
CA TRP A 126 -18.69 2.08 30.08
C TRP A 126 -18.79 2.01 31.60
N GLN A 127 -19.42 3.01 32.20
CA GLN A 127 -19.75 3.01 33.62
C GLN A 127 -20.91 2.03 33.86
N LYS A 128 -20.96 1.46 35.07
CA LYS A 128 -22.00 0.46 35.43
C LYS A 128 -23.42 1.03 35.25
N TRP A 129 -23.63 2.30 35.57
CA TRP A 129 -24.92 2.97 35.42
C TRP A 129 -25.31 3.20 33.95
N GLU A 130 -24.36 3.47 33.05
CA GLU A 130 -24.62 3.59 31.60
C GLU A 130 -25.08 2.25 31.02
N GLU A 131 -24.49 1.15 31.49
CA GLU A 131 -24.85 -0.21 31.09
C GLU A 131 -26.23 -0.63 31.65
N GLN A 132 -26.58 -0.22 32.87
CA GLN A 132 -27.91 -0.43 33.45
C GLN A 132 -29.00 0.28 32.62
N LYS A 133 -28.79 1.55 32.24
CA LYS A 133 -29.72 2.28 31.38
C LYS A 133 -29.92 1.60 30.01
N LEU A 134 -28.85 1.09 29.41
CA LEU A 134 -28.95 0.30 28.17
C LEU A 134 -29.79 -0.96 28.36
N ILE A 135 -29.61 -1.65 29.50
CA ILE A 135 -30.37 -2.84 29.82
C ILE A 135 -31.85 -2.48 29.96
N GLU A 136 -32.20 -1.46 30.73
CA GLU A 136 -33.58 -1.04 30.96
C GLU A 136 -34.31 -0.69 29.65
N VAL A 137 -33.69 0.13 28.79
CA VAL A 137 -34.33 0.63 27.56
C VAL A 137 -34.51 -0.46 26.49
N PHE A 138 -33.58 -1.43 26.42
CA PHE A 138 -33.56 -2.46 25.38
C PHE A 138 -33.98 -3.85 25.86
N LYS A 139 -34.31 -4.03 27.15
CA LYS A 139 -34.76 -5.33 27.71
C LYS A 139 -36.03 -5.83 27.01
N SER A 140 -37.00 -4.96 26.76
CA SER A 140 -38.25 -5.31 26.09
C SER A 140 -38.06 -5.81 24.65
N ASP A 141 -37.00 -5.37 23.97
CA ASP A 141 -36.70 -5.76 22.59
C ASP A 141 -35.68 -6.91 22.50
N ASN A 142 -35.45 -7.65 23.60
CA ASN A 142 -34.41 -8.69 23.68
C ASN A 142 -33.02 -8.18 23.24
N TYR A 143 -32.68 -6.95 23.65
CA TYR A 143 -31.43 -6.27 23.33
C TYR A 143 -31.18 -6.06 21.83
N ARG A 144 -32.25 -6.07 21.01
CA ARG A 144 -32.17 -5.74 19.58
C ARG A 144 -31.96 -4.24 19.42
N TYR A 145 -31.03 -3.88 18.54
CA TYR A 145 -30.75 -2.48 18.26
C TYR A 145 -31.93 -1.81 17.56
N SER A 146 -32.40 -0.71 18.11
CA SER A 146 -33.39 0.21 17.51
C SER A 146 -32.76 1.59 17.38
N ARG A 147 -32.81 2.14 16.16
CA ARG A 147 -32.18 3.42 15.84
C ARG A 147 -32.80 4.59 16.61
N GLN A 148 -34.12 4.57 16.79
CA GLN A 148 -34.84 5.62 17.53
C GLN A 148 -34.44 5.64 19.02
N LYS A 149 -34.48 4.48 19.69
CA LYS A 149 -34.03 4.35 21.09
C LYS A 149 -32.55 4.70 21.25
N ALA A 150 -31.72 4.29 20.30
CA ALA A 150 -30.29 4.59 20.32
C ALA A 150 -29.99 6.08 20.13
N ALA A 151 -30.73 6.79 19.27
CA ALA A 151 -30.58 8.23 19.08
C ALA A 151 -30.96 9.03 20.33
N GLN A 152 -32.02 8.60 21.05
CA GLN A 152 -32.42 9.20 22.32
C GLN A 152 -31.36 8.99 23.41
N LEU A 153 -30.94 7.74 23.62
CA LEU A 153 -29.87 7.41 24.57
C LEU A 153 -28.52 8.03 24.22
N SER A 154 -28.23 8.24 22.93
CA SER A 154 -27.00 8.88 22.47
C SER A 154 -26.90 10.31 23.00
N LYS A 155 -28.01 11.05 23.01
CA LYS A 155 -28.08 12.40 23.56
C LYS A 155 -27.95 12.41 25.08
N GLU A 156 -28.60 11.46 25.76
CA GLU A 156 -28.60 11.36 27.23
C GLU A 156 -27.25 10.91 27.81
N LEU A 157 -26.58 9.95 27.16
CA LEU A 157 -25.32 9.39 27.63
C LEU A 157 -24.08 10.12 27.06
N GLY A 158 -24.26 11.03 26.11
CA GLY A 158 -23.14 11.66 25.38
C GLY A 158 -22.30 10.66 24.58
N ARG A 159 -22.85 9.48 24.27
CA ARG A 159 -22.20 8.40 23.51
C ARG A 159 -22.70 8.39 22.07
N SER A 160 -21.91 7.93 21.11
CA SER A 160 -22.40 7.77 19.74
C SER A 160 -23.35 6.58 19.60
N GLU A 161 -24.29 6.65 18.67
CA GLU A 161 -25.22 5.53 18.35
C GLU A 161 -24.47 4.22 18.04
N GLU A 162 -23.32 4.31 17.35
CA GLU A 162 -22.49 3.15 17.03
C GLU A 162 -21.87 2.53 18.30
N ALA A 163 -21.49 3.35 19.29
CA ALA A 163 -20.98 2.84 20.56
C ALA A 163 -22.06 2.10 21.36
N ILE A 164 -23.31 2.62 21.33
CA ILE A 164 -24.48 1.96 21.93
C ILE A 164 -24.74 0.60 21.25
N LYS A 165 -24.73 0.57 19.92
CA LYS A 165 -24.92 -0.65 19.13
C LYS A 165 -23.91 -1.74 19.47
N GLU A 166 -22.63 -1.39 19.52
CA GLU A 166 -21.56 -2.33 19.89
C GLU A 166 -21.70 -2.80 21.34
N ARG A 167 -22.07 -1.91 22.27
CA ARG A 167 -22.27 -2.31 23.68
C ARG A 167 -23.45 -3.27 23.84
N LEU A 168 -24.56 -3.03 23.15
CA LEU A 168 -25.71 -3.94 23.15
C LEU A 168 -25.36 -5.33 22.61
N LYS A 169 -24.51 -5.44 21.58
CA LYS A 169 -24.01 -6.74 21.10
C LYS A 169 -23.25 -7.50 22.19
N ILE A 170 -22.40 -6.81 22.96
CA ILE A 170 -21.63 -7.41 24.07
C ILE A 170 -22.57 -7.89 25.17
N ILE A 171 -23.53 -7.05 25.59
CA ILE A 171 -24.54 -7.39 26.60
C ILE A 171 -25.32 -8.63 26.15
N ARG A 172 -25.82 -8.63 24.90
CA ARG A 172 -26.57 -9.76 24.33
C ARG A 172 -25.76 -11.06 24.28
N ARG A 173 -24.46 -11.00 23.95
CA ARG A 173 -23.58 -12.18 23.97
C ARG A 173 -23.35 -12.71 25.39
N ARG A 174 -23.10 -11.82 26.35
CA ARG A 174 -22.95 -12.17 27.77
C ARG A 174 -24.20 -12.87 28.32
N LEU A 175 -25.38 -12.35 27.99
CA LEU A 175 -26.66 -12.93 28.43
C LEU A 175 -27.01 -14.26 27.76
N LYS A 176 -26.48 -14.52 26.55
CA LYS A 176 -26.64 -15.80 25.85
C LYS A 176 -25.67 -16.89 26.33
N GLY A 177 -24.85 -16.62 27.34
CA GLY A 177 -23.84 -17.58 27.83
C GLY A 177 -22.71 -17.83 26.82
N VAL A 178 -22.58 -17.01 25.77
CA VAL A 178 -21.46 -17.10 24.81
C VAL A 178 -20.33 -16.25 25.36
N THR A 179 -19.51 -16.86 26.20
CA THR A 179 -18.26 -16.31 26.72
C THR A 179 -17.29 -16.07 25.56
N LEU A 180 -16.64 -14.90 25.54
CA LEU A 180 -15.50 -14.59 24.66
C LEU A 180 -14.25 -15.32 25.13
#